data_AF-A0A4R9K203-F1
#
_entry.id   AF-A0A4R9K203-F1
#
_cell.length_a   1.000
_cell.length_b   1.000
_cell.length_c   1.000
_cell.angle_alpha   90.00
_cell.angle_beta   90.00
_cell.angle_gamma   90.00
#
_symmetry.space_group_name_H-M   'P 1'
#
loop_
_entity.id
_entity.type
_entity.pdbx_description
1 polymer ?
#
loop_
_entity_poly.entity_id
_entity_poly.type
_entity_poly.pdbx_seq_one_letter_code
_entity_poly.pdbx_strand_id
1 'polypeptide(L)'
;MEEELKDLLASYRTGLKTYFESLPADNPEVLNANQLLIEMESLAEKSSDYSAFLTEAQERNYFTEIIGFHSKLGNELYRLKPKNTTIPTPSEIAKGYHIAFESMGDAKNDTNIRKVYERVFALERESSTGPEFIFRMEEENLFLEMSKSHLVQTMREGLNKLLQSGKTESSTAEKSLGVVSSPQMEHYFQSMQKKMNNSKSVIEMELLAFEEAENSRFSNLWDSTFLFAAFQSVLSPLVSYRMTGSDEFKEDTRQAYEFVCDFYGTNWEDLFNNTRLWDFFERTIFGGGIDSFRSQNIPTAKALQTDLRTHLARCVKTLDIPSTESKQIVNFRGKEISLSQVHLAFGKIS
;
A
#
# COMPACT_ATOMS: atom_id res chain seq x y z
N MET A 1 -11.62 -14.52 -17.48
CA MET A 1 -11.17 -14.61 -16.09
C MET A 1 -9.72 -14.16 -16.03
N GLU A 2 -9.43 -13.18 -15.17
CA GLU A 2 -8.09 -12.64 -14.89
C GLU A 2 -7.18 -13.69 -14.25
N GLU A 3 -5.86 -13.56 -14.40
CA GLU A 3 -4.90 -14.56 -13.88
C GLU A 3 -4.90 -14.60 -12.34
N GLU A 4 -5.07 -13.44 -11.70
CA GLU A 4 -5.13 -13.32 -10.24
C GLU A 4 -6.34 -14.07 -9.64
N LEU A 5 -7.48 -14.11 -10.35
CA LEU A 5 -8.66 -14.89 -9.96
C LEU A 5 -8.42 -16.39 -10.14
N LYS A 6 -7.74 -16.79 -11.22
CA LYS A 6 -7.38 -18.20 -11.44
C LYS A 6 -6.46 -18.69 -10.33
N ASP A 7 -5.44 -17.92 -9.98
CA ASP A 7 -4.50 -18.27 -8.92
C ASP A 7 -5.20 -18.38 -7.55
N LEU A 8 -6.11 -17.45 -7.24
CA LEU A 8 -6.91 -17.50 -6.02
C LEU A 8 -7.76 -18.79 -5.95
N LEU A 9 -8.51 -19.13 -7.00
CA LEU A 9 -9.36 -20.33 -7.01
C LEU A 9 -8.54 -21.63 -7.01
N ALA A 10 -7.40 -21.63 -7.73
CA ALA A 10 -6.45 -22.74 -7.70
C ALA A 10 -5.87 -22.96 -6.30
N SER A 11 -5.64 -21.89 -5.52
CA SER A 11 -5.18 -22.01 -4.14
C SER A 11 -6.18 -22.72 -3.23
N TYR A 12 -7.49 -22.41 -3.35
CA TYR A 12 -8.54 -23.10 -2.59
C TYR A 12 -8.67 -24.58 -2.98
N ARG A 13 -8.64 -24.89 -4.28
CA ARG A 13 -8.60 -26.29 -4.76
C ARG A 13 -7.39 -27.03 -4.20
N THR A 14 -6.23 -26.39 -4.21
CA THR A 14 -4.98 -26.99 -3.71
C THR A 14 -5.05 -27.23 -2.20
N GLY A 15 -5.61 -26.30 -1.43
CA GLY A 15 -5.78 -26.44 0.02
C GLY A 15 -6.68 -27.62 0.40
N LEU A 16 -7.73 -27.90 -0.38
CA LEU A 16 -8.65 -29.00 -0.14
C LEU A 16 -8.25 -30.34 -0.76
N LYS A 17 -7.28 -30.34 -1.69
CA LYS A 17 -6.88 -31.49 -2.50
C LYS A 17 -6.63 -32.75 -1.66
N THR A 18 -5.89 -32.64 -0.56
CA THR A 18 -5.56 -33.80 0.28
C THR A 18 -6.80 -34.45 0.89
N TYR A 19 -7.85 -33.69 1.19
CA TYR A 19 -9.11 -34.25 1.68
C TYR A 19 -9.88 -34.95 0.56
N PHE A 20 -9.96 -34.35 -0.63
CA PHE A 20 -10.61 -34.97 -1.79
C PHE A 20 -9.95 -36.27 -2.24
N GLU A 21 -8.62 -36.38 -2.10
CA GLU A 21 -7.89 -37.61 -2.41
C GLU A 21 -8.01 -38.68 -1.31
N SER A 22 -8.31 -38.28 -0.07
CA SER A 22 -8.29 -39.18 1.10
C SER A 22 -9.69 -39.66 1.54
N LEU A 23 -10.73 -38.92 1.19
CA LEU A 23 -12.12 -39.23 1.53
C LEU A 23 -12.86 -39.89 0.34
N PRO A 24 -13.89 -40.71 0.60
CA PRO A 24 -14.75 -41.23 -0.47
C PRO A 24 -15.38 -40.11 -1.29
N ALA A 25 -15.43 -40.28 -2.62
CA ALA A 25 -15.96 -39.26 -3.53
C ALA A 25 -17.47 -38.99 -3.35
N ASP A 26 -18.19 -39.93 -2.74
CA ASP A 26 -19.61 -39.83 -2.37
C ASP A 26 -19.83 -39.23 -0.97
N ASN A 27 -18.76 -38.84 -0.26
CA ASN A 27 -18.90 -38.16 1.03
C ASN A 27 -19.66 -36.82 0.86
N PRO A 28 -20.72 -36.56 1.64
CA PRO A 28 -21.54 -35.35 1.49
C PRO A 28 -20.75 -34.04 1.61
N GLU A 29 -19.77 -33.97 2.51
CA GLU A 29 -18.94 -32.77 2.68
C GLU A 29 -17.98 -32.57 1.51
N VAL A 30 -17.48 -33.66 0.91
CA VAL A 30 -16.65 -33.61 -0.32
C VAL A 30 -17.47 -33.08 -1.49
N LEU A 31 -18.71 -33.57 -1.65
CA LEU A 31 -19.62 -33.11 -2.70
C LEU A 31 -19.98 -31.64 -2.52
N ASN A 32 -20.32 -31.22 -1.30
CA ASN A 32 -20.67 -29.82 -1.01
C ASN A 32 -19.49 -28.86 -1.21
N ALA A 33 -18.28 -29.25 -0.81
CA ALA A 33 -17.08 -28.44 -1.03
C ALA A 33 -16.75 -28.31 -2.53
N ASN A 34 -16.89 -29.38 -3.32
CA ASN A 34 -16.73 -29.32 -4.77
C ASN A 34 -17.79 -28.44 -5.44
N GLN A 35 -19.04 -28.53 -4.99
CA GLN A 35 -20.13 -27.69 -5.48
C GLN A 35 -19.84 -26.20 -5.23
N LEU A 36 -19.39 -25.85 -4.02
CA LEU A 36 -19.01 -24.47 -3.71
C LEU A 36 -17.86 -23.97 -4.60
N LEU A 37 -16.83 -24.78 -4.86
CA LEU A 37 -15.74 -24.41 -5.76
C LEU A 37 -16.22 -24.15 -7.19
N ILE A 38 -17.15 -24.97 -7.69
CA ILE A 38 -17.78 -24.78 -9.01
C ILE A 38 -18.60 -23.49 -9.05
N GLU A 39 -19.32 -23.17 -7.97
CA GLU A 39 -20.07 -21.92 -7.87
C GLU A 39 -19.16 -20.69 -7.84
N MET A 40 -18.06 -20.76 -7.09
CA MET A 40 -17.04 -19.69 -7.07
C MET A 40 -16.40 -19.50 -8.45
N GLU A 41 -16.09 -20.57 -9.17
CA GLU A 41 -15.59 -20.50 -10.55
C GLU A 41 -16.61 -19.89 -11.51
N SER A 42 -17.87 -20.33 -11.45
CA SER A 42 -18.92 -19.76 -12.29
C SER A 42 -19.17 -18.28 -12.01
N LEU A 43 -19.01 -17.86 -10.75
CA LEU A 43 -19.08 -16.46 -10.37
C LEU A 43 -17.89 -15.65 -10.91
N ALA A 44 -16.67 -16.19 -10.78
CA ALA A 44 -15.46 -15.55 -11.31
C ALA A 44 -15.48 -15.41 -12.84
N GLU A 45 -16.08 -16.35 -13.56
CA GLU A 45 -16.26 -16.26 -15.02
C GLU A 45 -17.24 -15.16 -15.45
N LYS A 46 -18.24 -14.85 -14.62
CA LYS A 46 -19.30 -13.86 -14.91
C LYS A 46 -18.99 -12.47 -14.39
N SER A 47 -18.07 -12.35 -13.44
CA SER A 47 -17.68 -11.08 -12.83
C SER A 47 -16.92 -10.19 -13.83
N SER A 48 -17.14 -8.88 -13.76
CA SER A 48 -16.49 -7.92 -14.68
C SER A 48 -14.98 -7.78 -14.43
N ASP A 49 -14.55 -7.91 -13.18
CA ASP A 49 -13.17 -7.76 -12.72
C ASP A 49 -12.99 -8.44 -11.34
N TYR A 50 -11.75 -8.49 -10.86
CA TYR A 50 -11.38 -9.02 -9.53
C TYR A 50 -12.17 -8.40 -8.36
N SER A 51 -12.40 -7.08 -8.38
CA SER A 51 -13.06 -6.38 -7.26
C SER A 51 -14.56 -6.70 -7.20
N ALA A 52 -15.21 -6.82 -8.36
CA ALA A 52 -16.60 -7.24 -8.49
C ALA A 52 -16.78 -8.67 -7.95
N PHE A 53 -15.88 -9.59 -8.31
CA PHE A 53 -15.87 -10.96 -7.78
C PHE A 53 -15.75 -10.96 -6.25
N LEU A 54 -14.76 -10.24 -5.69
CA LEU A 54 -14.54 -10.23 -4.24
C LEU A 54 -15.77 -9.74 -3.49
N THR A 55 -16.42 -8.69 -3.99
CA THR A 55 -17.61 -8.11 -3.37
C THR A 55 -18.76 -9.11 -3.35
N GLU A 56 -19.07 -9.71 -4.51
CA GLU A 56 -20.19 -10.64 -4.62
C GLU A 56 -19.92 -11.97 -3.88
N ALA A 57 -18.68 -12.48 -3.92
CA ALA A 57 -18.27 -13.66 -3.17
C ALA A 57 -18.32 -13.43 -1.65
N GLN A 58 -18.00 -12.23 -1.18
CA GLN A 58 -18.11 -11.83 0.22
C GLN A 58 -19.58 -11.75 0.67
N GLU A 59 -20.46 -11.15 -0.14
CA GLU A 59 -21.90 -11.09 0.14
C GLU A 59 -22.54 -12.48 0.21
N ARG A 60 -22.08 -13.40 -0.64
CA ARG A 60 -22.51 -14.81 -0.65
C ARG A 60 -21.80 -15.67 0.39
N ASN A 61 -20.91 -15.08 1.20
CA ASN A 61 -20.17 -15.75 2.28
C ASN A 61 -19.26 -16.91 1.82
N TYR A 62 -18.86 -16.93 0.55
CA TYR A 62 -18.08 -18.04 -0.04
C TYR A 62 -16.73 -18.26 0.66
N PHE A 63 -16.03 -17.18 1.06
CA PHE A 63 -14.73 -17.28 1.72
C PHE A 63 -14.83 -17.96 3.09
N THR A 64 -15.85 -17.64 3.88
CA THR A 64 -16.08 -18.29 5.17
C THR A 64 -16.43 -19.76 4.98
N GLU A 65 -17.28 -20.07 4.00
CA GLU A 65 -17.72 -21.44 3.76
C GLU A 65 -16.59 -22.35 3.29
N ILE A 66 -15.75 -21.89 2.35
CA ILE A 66 -14.63 -22.69 1.83
C ILE A 66 -13.56 -22.93 2.91
N ILE A 67 -13.32 -21.95 3.78
CA ILE A 67 -12.46 -22.12 4.97
C ILE A 67 -13.11 -23.11 5.94
N GLY A 68 -14.42 -23.00 6.17
CA GLY A 68 -15.18 -23.90 7.02
C GLY A 68 -15.09 -25.37 6.58
N PHE A 69 -15.04 -25.63 5.27
CA PHE A 69 -14.87 -26.98 4.74
C PHE A 69 -13.55 -27.65 5.14
N HIS A 70 -12.48 -26.91 5.43
CA HIS A 70 -11.25 -27.51 5.96
C HIS A 70 -11.51 -28.23 7.30
N SER A 71 -12.33 -27.63 8.15
CA SER A 71 -12.70 -28.23 9.44
C SER A 71 -13.69 -29.38 9.28
N LYS A 72 -14.71 -29.22 8.41
CA LYS A 72 -15.72 -30.27 8.16
C LYS A 72 -15.09 -31.52 7.54
N LEU A 73 -14.30 -31.34 6.48
CA LEU A 73 -13.57 -32.44 5.82
C LEU A 73 -12.51 -33.04 6.73
N GLY A 74 -11.83 -32.22 7.55
CA GLY A 74 -10.92 -32.70 8.59
C GLY A 74 -11.60 -33.62 9.60
N ASN A 75 -12.81 -33.28 10.04
CA ASN A 75 -13.61 -34.12 10.94
C ASN A 75 -14.07 -35.42 10.28
N GLU A 76 -14.51 -35.37 9.03
CA GLU A 76 -14.88 -36.58 8.27
C GLU A 76 -13.68 -37.51 8.09
N LEU A 77 -12.51 -36.95 7.78
CA LEU A 77 -11.28 -37.72 7.65
C LEU A 77 -10.86 -38.35 8.98
N TYR A 78 -11.01 -37.61 10.10
CA TYR A 78 -10.77 -38.13 11.44
C TYR A 78 -11.77 -39.23 11.83
N ARG A 79 -13.04 -39.16 11.42
CA ARG A 79 -14.01 -40.24 11.67
C ARG A 79 -13.65 -41.51 10.91
N LEU A 80 -13.24 -41.35 9.64
CA LEU A 80 -12.88 -42.47 8.75
C LEU A 80 -11.57 -43.14 9.17
N LYS A 81 -10.60 -42.31 9.60
CA LYS A 81 -9.30 -42.73 10.10
C LYS A 81 -9.02 -41.96 11.38
N PRO A 82 -9.55 -42.41 12.53
CA PRO A 82 -9.22 -41.80 13.82
C PRO A 82 -7.72 -41.81 13.94
N LYS A 83 -7.12 -40.61 14.04
CA LYS A 83 -5.68 -40.53 14.28
C LYS A 83 -5.44 -41.29 15.57
N ASN A 84 -4.54 -42.28 15.48
CA ASN A 84 -3.86 -42.78 16.66
C ASN A 84 -3.36 -41.52 17.40
N THR A 85 -3.58 -41.42 18.71
CA THR A 85 -3.19 -40.27 19.56
C THR A 85 -1.66 -40.15 19.72
N THR A 86 -0.92 -40.60 18.70
CA THR A 86 0.50 -40.39 18.54
C THR A 86 0.78 -38.91 18.35
N ILE A 87 1.57 -38.39 19.29
CA ILE A 87 2.17 -37.06 19.22
C ILE A 87 2.90 -36.95 17.86
N PRO A 88 2.62 -35.91 17.05
CA PRO A 88 3.29 -35.74 15.77
C PRO A 88 4.79 -35.62 15.96
N THR A 89 5.54 -36.16 15.01
CA THR A 89 7.00 -36.04 14.95
C THR A 89 7.40 -34.62 14.52
N PRO A 90 8.62 -34.16 14.84
CA PRO A 90 9.15 -32.89 14.34
C PRO A 90 9.05 -32.78 12.82
N SER A 91 9.36 -33.84 12.08
CA SER A 91 9.37 -33.82 10.61
C SER A 91 7.96 -33.66 10.01
N GLU A 92 6.94 -34.25 10.63
CA GLU A 92 5.54 -34.05 10.21
C GLU A 92 5.10 -32.59 10.35
N ILE A 93 5.54 -31.90 11.40
CA ILE A 93 5.28 -30.48 11.60
C ILE A 93 6.17 -29.63 10.66
N ALA A 94 7.45 -29.98 10.55
CA ALA A 94 8.46 -29.26 9.78
C ALA A 94 8.13 -29.19 8.28
N LYS A 95 7.39 -30.20 7.77
CA LYS A 95 7.00 -30.31 6.35
C LYS A 95 6.38 -29.03 5.79
N GLY A 96 5.54 -28.33 6.57
CA GLY A 96 4.95 -27.06 6.16
C GLY A 96 6.00 -25.97 5.90
N TYR A 97 7.04 -25.91 6.72
CA TYR A 97 8.12 -24.92 6.59
C TYR A 97 9.06 -25.24 5.42
N HIS A 98 9.32 -26.52 5.14
CA HIS A 98 10.08 -26.93 3.94
C HIS A 98 9.36 -26.52 2.65
N ILE A 99 8.05 -26.80 2.58
CA ILE A 99 7.22 -26.42 1.43
C ILE A 99 7.20 -24.90 1.29
N ALA A 100 6.98 -24.17 2.39
CA ALA A 100 6.98 -22.71 2.37
C ALA A 100 8.33 -22.16 1.86
N PHE A 101 9.46 -22.65 2.40
CA PHE A 101 10.80 -22.22 2.00
C PHE A 101 11.10 -22.48 0.52
N GLU A 102 10.72 -23.65 0.00
CA GLU A 102 10.93 -23.95 -1.42
C GLU A 102 10.02 -23.12 -2.34
N SER A 103 8.82 -22.76 -1.87
CA SER A 103 7.88 -21.93 -2.64
C SER A 103 8.30 -20.46 -2.78
N MET A 104 9.29 -19.99 -1.99
CA MET A 104 9.72 -18.59 -1.96
C MET A 104 10.52 -18.12 -3.18
N GLY A 105 10.88 -18.99 -4.13
CA GLY A 105 11.63 -18.59 -5.32
C GLY A 105 12.95 -17.88 -4.99
N ASP A 106 13.20 -16.70 -5.57
CA ASP A 106 14.42 -15.92 -5.33
C ASP A 106 14.50 -15.32 -3.91
N ALA A 107 13.36 -15.17 -3.22
CA ALA A 107 13.33 -14.63 -1.86
C ALA A 107 14.09 -15.50 -0.85
N LYS A 108 14.21 -16.81 -1.12
CA LYS A 108 15.01 -17.72 -0.28
C LYS A 108 16.52 -17.43 -0.31
N ASN A 109 16.98 -16.60 -1.26
CA ASN A 109 18.37 -16.13 -1.33
C ASN A 109 18.64 -14.95 -0.38
N ASP A 110 17.61 -14.29 0.18
CA ASP A 110 17.83 -13.29 1.23
C ASP A 110 18.46 -13.96 2.45
N THR A 111 19.59 -13.42 2.90
CA THR A 111 20.40 -14.01 3.97
C THR A 111 19.62 -14.11 5.29
N ASN A 112 18.72 -13.18 5.57
CA ASN A 112 17.94 -13.18 6.81
C ASN A 112 16.87 -14.27 6.77
N ILE A 113 16.13 -14.40 5.67
CA ILE A 113 15.12 -15.46 5.49
C ILE A 113 15.78 -16.83 5.56
N ARG A 114 16.86 -17.01 4.80
CA ARG A 114 17.59 -18.28 4.77
C ARG A 114 18.07 -18.70 6.15
N LYS A 115 18.67 -17.77 6.90
CA LYS A 115 19.17 -18.02 8.26
C LYS A 115 18.06 -18.50 9.21
N VAL A 116 16.87 -17.90 9.13
CA VAL A 116 15.73 -18.29 9.98
C VAL A 116 15.25 -19.70 9.63
N TYR A 117 15.01 -19.99 8.35
CA TYR A 117 14.53 -21.31 7.93
C TYR A 117 15.57 -22.42 8.15
N GLU A 118 16.85 -22.16 7.91
CA GLU A 118 17.93 -23.10 8.24
C GLU A 118 17.96 -23.41 9.74
N ARG A 119 17.63 -22.44 10.60
CA ARG A 119 17.49 -22.69 12.05
C ARG A 119 16.27 -23.55 12.36
N VAL A 120 15.13 -23.32 11.73
CA VAL A 120 13.94 -24.18 11.84
C VAL A 120 14.28 -25.62 11.45
N PHE A 121 15.01 -25.83 10.36
CA PHE A 121 15.40 -27.18 9.91
C PHE A 121 16.48 -27.82 10.80
N ALA A 122 17.30 -27.02 11.49
CA ALA A 122 18.19 -27.52 12.52
C ALA A 122 17.40 -28.02 13.74
N LEU A 123 16.42 -27.24 14.21
CA LEU A 123 15.54 -27.64 15.32
C LEU A 123 14.74 -28.91 15.01
N GLU A 124 14.30 -29.10 13.77
CA GLU A 124 13.65 -30.35 13.33
C GLU A 124 14.52 -31.57 13.65
N ARG A 125 15.83 -31.48 13.42
CA ARG A 125 16.80 -32.57 13.66
C ARG A 125 17.19 -32.72 15.13
N GLU A 126 17.14 -31.62 15.88
CA GLU A 126 17.55 -31.58 17.29
C GLU A 126 16.43 -32.00 18.26
N SER A 127 15.17 -31.87 17.86
CA SER A 127 14.01 -32.16 18.71
C SER A 127 13.59 -33.63 18.64
N SER A 128 13.08 -34.15 19.75
CA SER A 128 12.64 -35.55 19.87
C SER A 128 11.15 -35.72 19.59
N THR A 129 10.36 -34.66 19.79
CA THR A 129 8.90 -34.66 19.58
C THR A 129 8.41 -33.38 18.91
N GLY A 130 7.26 -33.42 18.24
CA GLY A 130 6.65 -32.24 17.63
C GLY A 130 6.37 -31.09 18.62
N PRO A 131 5.81 -31.33 19.81
CA PRO A 131 5.61 -30.28 20.82
C PRO A 131 6.92 -29.64 21.28
N GLU A 132 7.99 -30.42 21.47
CA GLU A 132 9.32 -29.90 21.80
C GLU A 132 9.87 -29.02 20.66
N PHE A 133 9.69 -29.45 19.41
CA PHE A 133 10.08 -28.66 18.24
C PHE A 133 9.39 -27.30 18.20
N ILE A 134 8.06 -27.27 18.36
CA ILE A 134 7.28 -26.02 18.40
C ILE A 134 7.70 -25.14 19.58
N PHE A 135 7.88 -25.74 20.77
CA PHE A 135 8.29 -25.00 21.95
C PHE A 135 9.65 -24.32 21.75
N ARG A 136 10.63 -25.02 21.17
CA ARG A 136 11.95 -24.45 20.88
C ARG A 136 11.90 -23.38 19.79
N MET A 137 11.04 -23.54 18.78
CA MET A 137 10.81 -22.49 17.79
C MET A 137 10.27 -21.21 18.44
N GLU A 138 9.39 -21.33 19.42
CA GLU A 138 8.85 -20.20 20.18
C GLU A 138 9.91 -19.58 21.11
N GLU A 139 10.67 -20.38 21.87
CA GLU A 139 11.76 -19.89 22.72
C GLU A 139 12.81 -19.10 21.93
N GLU A 140 13.10 -19.53 20.70
CA GLU A 140 14.04 -18.86 19.80
C GLU A 140 13.37 -17.76 18.94
N ASN A 141 12.09 -17.44 19.19
CA ASN A 141 11.29 -16.43 18.49
C ASN A 141 11.23 -16.63 16.95
N LEU A 142 11.37 -17.86 16.46
CA LEU A 142 11.47 -18.12 15.02
C LEU A 142 10.17 -17.78 14.28
N PHE A 143 9.01 -17.91 14.93
CA PHE A 143 7.73 -17.48 14.34
C PHE A 143 7.73 -15.99 14.02
N LEU A 144 8.19 -15.17 14.98
CA LEU A 144 8.30 -13.73 14.80
C LEU A 144 9.32 -13.38 13.71
N GLU A 145 10.49 -14.01 13.73
CA GLU A 145 11.57 -13.72 12.77
C GLU A 145 11.20 -14.14 11.34
N MET A 146 10.45 -15.22 11.16
CA MET A 146 9.88 -15.60 9.85
C MET A 146 8.94 -14.51 9.32
N SER A 147 7.99 -14.04 10.15
CA SER A 147 7.06 -12.98 9.77
C SER A 147 7.77 -11.66 9.46
N LYS A 148 8.72 -11.25 10.30
CA LYS A 148 9.51 -10.01 10.12
C LYS A 148 10.30 -10.03 8.82
N SER A 149 11.06 -11.10 8.60
CA SER A 149 11.99 -11.17 7.47
C SER A 149 11.24 -11.07 6.14
N HIS A 150 10.10 -11.75 6.03
CA HIS A 150 9.25 -11.70 4.84
C HIS A 150 8.68 -10.29 4.62
N LEU A 151 8.04 -9.70 5.64
CA LEU A 151 7.40 -8.39 5.51
C LEU A 151 8.42 -7.27 5.22
N VAL A 152 9.58 -7.30 5.86
CA VAL A 152 10.66 -6.34 5.61
C VAL A 152 11.18 -6.46 4.19
N GLN A 153 11.34 -7.69 3.67
CA GLN A 153 11.73 -7.89 2.27
C GLN A 153 10.67 -7.32 1.33
N THR A 154 9.39 -7.64 1.52
CA THR A 154 8.30 -7.11 0.68
C THR A 154 8.31 -5.58 0.66
N MET A 155 8.49 -4.93 1.81
CA MET A 155 8.55 -3.47 1.88
C MET A 155 9.80 -2.90 1.21
N ARG A 156 10.94 -3.58 1.31
CA ARG A 156 12.18 -3.20 0.60
C ARG A 156 12.03 -3.32 -0.92
N GLU A 157 11.42 -4.40 -1.39
CA GLU A 157 11.15 -4.60 -2.82
C GLU A 157 10.14 -3.59 -3.35
N GLY A 158 9.08 -3.28 -2.59
CA GLY A 158 8.12 -2.22 -2.91
C GLY A 158 8.80 -0.86 -3.06
N LEU A 159 9.69 -0.51 -2.12
CA LEU A 159 10.50 0.70 -2.20
C LEU A 159 11.41 0.71 -3.43
N ASN A 160 12.11 -0.39 -3.71
CA ASN A 160 12.98 -0.48 -4.88
C ASN A 160 12.19 -0.33 -6.19
N LYS A 161 11.03 -0.98 -6.31
CA LYS A 161 10.13 -0.83 -7.46
C LYS A 161 9.65 0.61 -7.61
N LEU A 162 9.28 1.27 -6.52
CA LEU A 162 8.89 2.68 -6.52
C LEU A 162 10.02 3.57 -7.04
N LEU A 163 11.24 3.43 -6.50
CA LEU A 163 12.41 4.21 -6.89
C LEU A 163 12.86 3.96 -8.34
N GLN A 164 12.58 2.77 -8.87
CA GLN A 164 12.95 2.36 -10.23
C GLN A 164 11.82 2.59 -11.25
N SER A 165 10.59 2.89 -10.81
CA SER A 165 9.41 3.03 -11.68
C SER A 165 9.53 4.10 -12.78
N GLY A 166 10.43 5.09 -12.59
CA GLY A 166 10.73 6.11 -13.60
C GLY A 166 11.97 5.85 -14.47
N LYS A 167 12.58 4.65 -14.38
CA LYS A 167 13.67 4.21 -15.28
C LYS A 167 13.10 3.31 -16.36
N THR A 168 12.36 3.87 -17.31
CA THR A 168 12.00 3.13 -18.53
C THR A 168 13.23 3.01 -19.44
N GLU A 169 13.65 1.79 -19.78
CA GLU A 169 14.72 1.50 -20.77
C GLU A 169 14.31 1.85 -22.22
N SER A 170 13.31 2.70 -22.43
CA SER A 170 12.71 2.96 -23.75
C SER A 170 12.92 4.40 -24.20
N SER A 171 13.63 4.55 -25.32
CA SER A 171 14.06 5.79 -25.96
C SER A 171 12.96 6.48 -26.78
N THR A 172 11.77 6.70 -26.21
CA THR A 172 10.72 7.51 -26.85
C THR A 172 10.32 8.69 -25.96
N ALA A 173 10.30 9.89 -26.56
CA ALA A 173 10.12 11.17 -25.87
C ALA A 173 8.80 11.29 -25.08
N GLU A 174 7.79 10.49 -25.42
CA GLU A 174 6.47 10.47 -24.76
C GLU A 174 6.44 9.76 -23.40
N LYS A 175 7.51 9.05 -23.00
CA LYS A 175 7.60 8.31 -21.72
C LYS A 175 8.65 8.85 -20.75
N SER A 176 9.04 10.11 -20.91
CA SER A 176 9.95 10.82 -20.00
C SER A 176 9.25 11.38 -18.75
N LEU A 177 8.14 10.77 -18.32
CA LEU A 177 7.62 10.96 -16.96
C LEU A 177 8.65 10.35 -16.01
N GLY A 178 9.71 11.11 -15.72
CA GLY A 178 10.74 10.73 -14.77
C GLY A 178 10.10 10.35 -13.44
N VAL A 179 10.82 9.56 -12.63
CA VAL A 179 10.37 9.02 -11.34
C VAL A 179 9.37 9.96 -10.68
N VAL A 180 8.08 9.60 -10.68
CA VAL A 180 7.08 10.32 -9.91
C VAL A 180 7.43 10.01 -8.47
N SER A 181 8.14 10.94 -7.84
CA SER A 181 8.44 10.86 -6.42
C SER A 181 7.13 10.70 -5.69
N SER A 182 6.96 9.60 -4.96
CA SER A 182 5.87 9.44 -3.98
C SER A 182 6.52 9.34 -2.60
N PRO A 183 6.94 10.47 -2.00
CA PRO A 183 7.65 10.45 -0.73
C PRO A 183 6.79 9.90 0.40
N GLN A 184 5.46 9.98 0.27
CA GLN A 184 4.52 9.35 1.18
C GLN A 184 4.65 7.82 1.15
N MET A 185 4.66 7.22 -0.05
CA MET A 185 4.86 5.77 -0.19
C MET A 185 6.29 5.38 0.18
N GLU A 186 7.29 6.22 -0.12
CA GLU A 186 8.67 6.03 0.30
C GLU A 186 8.79 6.01 1.84
N HIS A 187 8.19 7.00 2.50
CA HIS A 187 8.11 7.07 3.96
C HIS A 187 7.37 5.87 4.54
N TYR A 188 6.24 5.47 3.96
CA TYR A 188 5.51 4.27 4.37
C TYR A 188 6.39 3.02 4.31
N PHE A 189 7.07 2.76 3.19
CA PHE A 189 7.95 1.59 3.07
C PHE A 189 9.12 1.63 4.05
N GLN A 190 9.74 2.80 4.27
CA GLN A 190 10.85 2.95 5.21
C GLN A 190 10.39 2.81 6.67
N SER A 191 9.27 3.44 7.02
CA SER A 191 8.65 3.39 8.35
C SER A 191 8.23 1.96 8.70
N MET A 192 7.56 1.27 7.78
CA MET A 192 7.20 -0.14 7.92
C MET A 192 8.43 -1.01 8.17
N GLN A 193 9.49 -0.89 7.35
CA GLN A 193 10.73 -1.64 7.59
C GLN A 193 11.30 -1.39 8.99
N LYS A 194 11.35 -0.12 9.44
CA LYS A 194 11.85 0.25 10.76
C LYS A 194 10.97 -0.28 11.90
N LYS A 195 9.66 -0.11 11.81
CA LYS A 195 8.70 -0.55 12.84
C LYS A 195 8.69 -2.08 12.95
N MET A 196 8.68 -2.80 11.83
CA MET A 196 8.69 -4.26 11.82
C MET A 196 9.97 -4.84 12.40
N ASN A 197 11.13 -4.27 12.09
CA ASN A 197 12.41 -4.70 12.68
C ASN A 197 12.45 -4.56 14.22
N ASN A 198 11.72 -3.60 14.78
CA ASN A 198 11.70 -3.33 16.22
C ASN A 198 10.55 -4.04 16.97
N SER A 199 9.65 -4.70 16.25
CA SER A 199 8.53 -5.41 16.86
C SER A 199 8.99 -6.60 17.72
N LYS A 200 8.24 -6.89 18.79
CA LYS A 200 8.55 -7.96 19.75
C LYS A 200 7.59 -9.14 19.67
N SER A 201 6.53 -9.02 18.86
CA SER A 201 5.54 -10.09 18.67
C SER A 201 4.83 -9.94 17.33
N VAL A 202 4.25 -11.03 16.84
CA VAL A 202 3.47 -11.03 15.59
C VAL A 202 2.23 -10.13 15.72
N ILE A 203 1.58 -10.13 16.89
CA ILE A 203 0.43 -9.26 17.15
C ILE A 203 0.82 -7.78 17.09
N GLU A 204 1.97 -7.41 17.67
CA GLU A 204 2.48 -6.04 17.58
C GLU A 204 2.78 -5.65 16.13
N MET A 205 3.32 -6.57 15.31
CA MET A 205 3.51 -6.32 13.89
C MET A 205 2.19 -6.03 13.17
N GLU A 206 1.14 -6.81 13.43
CA GLU A 206 -0.18 -6.58 12.82
C GLU A 206 -0.73 -5.20 13.21
N LEU A 207 -0.68 -4.85 14.50
CA LEU A 207 -1.13 -3.53 14.98
C LEU A 207 -0.34 -2.38 14.33
N LEU A 208 0.99 -2.49 14.27
CA LEU A 208 1.84 -1.49 13.63
C LEU A 208 1.59 -1.40 12.12
N ALA A 209 1.31 -2.52 11.45
CA ALA A 209 0.99 -2.54 10.03
C ALA A 209 -0.35 -1.84 9.75
N PHE A 210 -1.38 -2.10 10.56
CA PHE A 210 -2.66 -1.41 10.47
C PHE A 210 -2.52 0.10 10.74
N GLU A 211 -1.77 0.48 11.76
CA GLU A 211 -1.50 1.88 12.09
C GLU A 211 -0.84 2.61 10.90
N GLU A 212 0.21 2.01 10.33
CA GLU A 212 0.92 2.60 9.19
C GLU A 212 0.08 2.64 7.92
N ALA A 213 -0.77 1.64 7.68
CA ALA A 213 -1.67 1.64 6.52
C ALA A 213 -2.70 2.78 6.63
N GLU A 214 -3.29 2.98 7.81
CA GLU A 214 -4.20 4.11 8.05
C GLU A 214 -3.47 5.45 7.95
N ASN A 215 -2.28 5.57 8.57
CA ASN A 215 -1.47 6.78 8.50
C ASN A 215 -1.11 7.13 7.05
N SER A 216 -0.74 6.11 6.26
CA SER A 216 -0.45 6.22 4.82
C SER A 216 -1.67 6.72 4.05
N ARG A 217 -2.84 6.13 4.30
CA ARG A 217 -4.11 6.54 3.65
C ARG A 217 -4.47 8.00 3.94
N PHE A 218 -4.38 8.43 5.20
CA PHE A 218 -4.66 9.81 5.58
C PHE A 218 -3.63 10.79 5.01
N SER A 219 -2.34 10.44 5.06
CA SER A 219 -1.27 11.27 4.50
C SER A 219 -1.43 11.44 2.99
N ASN A 220 -1.77 10.38 2.26
CA ASN A 220 -1.99 10.45 0.82
C ASN A 220 -3.23 11.30 0.47
N LEU A 221 -4.34 11.14 1.21
CA LEU A 221 -5.52 11.99 1.02
C LEU A 221 -5.20 13.46 1.29
N TRP A 222 -4.43 13.74 2.35
CA TRP A 222 -3.97 15.08 2.69
C TRP A 222 -3.12 15.68 1.57
N ASP A 223 -2.09 14.96 1.13
CA ASP A 223 -1.19 15.37 0.05
C ASP A 223 -1.96 15.62 -1.25
N SER A 224 -2.87 14.71 -1.63
CA SER A 224 -3.70 14.83 -2.84
C SER A 224 -4.60 16.07 -2.78
N THR A 225 -5.20 16.35 -1.61
CA THR A 225 -6.06 17.53 -1.42
C THR A 225 -5.25 18.82 -1.46
N PHE A 226 -4.06 18.83 -0.86
CA PHE A 226 -3.17 19.98 -0.89
C PHE A 226 -2.66 20.27 -2.31
N LEU A 227 -2.23 19.24 -3.05
CA LEU A 227 -1.83 19.36 -4.45
C LEU A 227 -2.99 19.84 -5.33
N PHE A 228 -4.20 19.33 -5.11
CA PHE A 228 -5.40 19.80 -5.79
C PHE A 228 -5.64 21.29 -5.51
N ALA A 229 -5.59 21.73 -4.26
CA ALA A 229 -5.77 23.13 -3.91
C ALA A 229 -4.68 24.02 -4.55
N ALA A 230 -3.41 23.60 -4.51
CA ALA A 230 -2.31 24.36 -5.09
C ALA A 230 -2.38 24.44 -6.63
N PHE A 231 -2.53 23.30 -7.33
CA PHE A 231 -2.50 23.28 -8.79
C PHE A 231 -3.84 23.62 -9.41
N GLN A 232 -4.91 22.97 -8.97
CA GLN A 232 -6.22 23.14 -9.58
C GLN A 232 -6.89 24.43 -9.10
N SER A 233 -6.88 24.71 -7.80
CA SER A 233 -7.60 25.87 -7.27
C SER A 233 -6.81 27.17 -7.40
N VAL A 234 -5.49 27.18 -7.21
CA VAL A 234 -4.68 28.40 -7.33
C VAL A 234 -4.11 28.58 -8.75
N LEU A 235 -3.37 27.59 -9.26
CA LEU A 235 -2.62 27.80 -10.51
C LEU A 235 -3.51 27.83 -11.76
N SER A 236 -4.60 27.04 -11.82
CA SER A 236 -5.51 27.06 -12.97
C SER A 236 -6.15 28.43 -13.24
N PRO A 237 -6.81 29.10 -12.27
CA PRO A 237 -7.32 30.45 -12.49
C PRO A 237 -6.19 31.47 -12.66
N LEU A 238 -5.03 31.30 -12.02
CA LEU A 238 -3.89 32.22 -12.19
C LEU A 238 -3.34 32.19 -13.62
N VAL A 239 -3.21 31.00 -14.21
CA VAL A 239 -2.83 30.82 -15.61
C VAL A 239 -3.91 31.41 -16.52
N SER A 240 -5.18 31.17 -16.22
CA SER A 240 -6.29 31.73 -17.00
C SER A 240 -6.32 33.27 -16.95
N TYR A 241 -6.07 33.86 -15.79
CA TYR A 241 -5.91 35.29 -15.61
C TYR A 241 -4.71 35.82 -16.40
N ARG A 242 -3.55 35.15 -16.31
CA ARG A 242 -2.36 35.50 -17.10
C ARG A 242 -2.67 35.55 -18.61
N MET A 243 -3.46 34.60 -19.11
CA MET A 243 -3.77 34.49 -20.54
C MET A 243 -4.84 35.48 -21.00
N THR A 244 -5.81 35.82 -20.16
CA THR A 244 -7.02 36.56 -20.57
C THR A 244 -7.14 37.95 -19.97
N GLY A 245 -6.50 38.20 -18.82
CA GLY A 245 -6.68 39.41 -18.02
C GLY A 245 -8.05 39.52 -17.34
N SER A 246 -8.87 38.47 -17.35
CA SER A 246 -10.25 38.50 -16.82
C SER A 246 -10.30 38.81 -15.32
N ASP A 247 -11.17 39.76 -14.93
CA ASP A 247 -11.42 40.07 -13.52
C ASP A 247 -12.06 38.90 -12.75
N GLU A 248 -12.78 38.00 -13.44
CA GLU A 248 -13.34 36.78 -12.84
C GLU A 248 -12.21 35.85 -12.38
N PHE A 249 -11.30 35.49 -13.27
CA PHE A 249 -10.14 34.65 -12.93
C PHE A 249 -9.19 35.32 -11.94
N LYS A 250 -9.12 36.66 -11.95
CA LYS A 250 -8.38 37.43 -10.96
C LYS A 250 -8.95 37.22 -9.56
N GLU A 251 -10.27 37.28 -9.42
CA GLU A 251 -10.97 37.08 -8.16
C GLU A 251 -10.91 35.62 -7.69
N ASP A 252 -11.08 34.65 -8.59
CA ASP A 252 -10.93 33.22 -8.27
C ASP A 252 -9.52 32.91 -7.77
N THR A 253 -8.49 33.45 -8.45
CA THR A 253 -7.09 33.33 -8.04
C THR A 253 -6.88 33.89 -6.64
N ARG A 254 -7.45 35.07 -6.36
CA ARG A 254 -7.33 35.74 -5.06
C ARG A 254 -7.93 34.88 -3.95
N GLN A 255 -9.18 34.42 -4.12
CA GLN A 255 -9.87 33.60 -3.13
C GLN A 255 -9.15 32.28 -2.87
N ALA A 256 -8.71 31.59 -3.93
CA ALA A 256 -8.02 30.33 -3.80
C ALA A 256 -6.65 30.48 -3.10
N TYR A 257 -5.88 31.50 -3.46
CA TYR A 257 -4.57 31.74 -2.85
C TYR A 257 -4.71 32.13 -1.37
N GLU A 258 -5.65 33.01 -1.05
CA GLU A 258 -5.95 33.39 0.34
C GLU A 258 -6.39 32.16 1.17
N PHE A 259 -7.26 31.30 0.62
CA PHE A 259 -7.64 30.05 1.28
C PHE A 259 -6.44 29.15 1.54
N VAL A 260 -5.59 28.92 0.54
CA VAL A 260 -4.41 28.05 0.70
C VAL A 260 -3.47 28.59 1.77
N CYS A 261 -3.20 29.90 1.76
CA CYS A 261 -2.31 30.51 2.75
C CYS A 261 -2.91 30.47 4.16
N ASP A 262 -4.21 30.79 4.30
CA ASP A 262 -4.89 30.80 5.60
C ASP A 262 -5.04 29.39 6.20
N PHE A 263 -5.52 28.43 5.39
CA PHE A 263 -5.83 27.08 5.86
C PHE A 263 -4.60 26.21 6.02
N TYR A 264 -3.69 26.19 5.03
CA TYR A 264 -2.47 25.36 5.10
C TYR A 264 -1.30 26.06 5.78
N GLY A 265 -1.41 27.36 6.09
CA GLY A 265 -0.35 28.10 6.78
C GLY A 265 0.91 28.27 5.94
N THR A 266 0.76 28.46 4.64
CA THR A 266 1.84 28.54 3.65
C THR A 266 1.80 29.90 2.93
N ASN A 267 2.76 30.14 2.04
CA ASN A 267 2.79 31.27 1.12
C ASN A 267 3.42 30.82 -0.20
N TRP A 268 3.51 31.73 -1.17
CA TRP A 268 4.09 31.42 -2.48
C TRP A 268 5.49 30.81 -2.42
N GLU A 269 6.39 31.35 -1.59
CA GLU A 269 7.74 30.79 -1.48
C GLU A 269 7.72 29.44 -0.77
N ASP A 270 6.93 29.26 0.29
CA ASP A 270 6.79 27.99 1.00
C ASP A 270 6.20 26.88 0.12
N LEU A 271 5.22 27.21 -0.73
CA LEU A 271 4.66 26.28 -1.72
C LEU A 271 5.74 25.75 -2.67
N PHE A 272 6.61 26.62 -3.20
CA PHE A 272 7.66 26.19 -4.16
C PHE A 272 8.99 25.78 -3.50
N ASN A 273 9.16 26.03 -2.21
CA ASN A 273 10.24 25.46 -1.40
C ASN A 273 9.92 24.01 -0.98
N ASN A 274 8.64 23.62 -0.97
CA ASN A 274 8.27 22.21 -0.83
C ASN A 274 8.75 21.44 -2.07
N THR A 275 9.66 20.49 -1.84
CA THR A 275 10.35 19.78 -2.93
C THR A 275 9.38 18.96 -3.79
N ARG A 276 8.27 18.48 -3.20
CA ARG A 276 7.25 17.68 -3.89
C ARG A 276 6.43 18.52 -4.86
N LEU A 277 5.98 19.69 -4.39
CA LEU A 277 5.30 20.68 -5.22
C LEU A 277 6.21 21.14 -6.35
N TRP A 278 7.48 21.41 -6.05
CA TRP A 278 8.46 21.81 -7.06
C TRP A 278 8.67 20.71 -8.12
N ASP A 279 8.91 19.46 -7.72
CA ASP A 279 9.12 18.35 -8.64
C ASP A 279 7.93 18.14 -9.58
N PHE A 280 6.71 18.18 -9.05
CA PHE A 280 5.50 18.06 -9.87
C PHE A 280 5.35 19.26 -10.82
N PHE A 281 5.58 20.48 -10.32
CA PHE A 281 5.52 21.69 -11.15
C PHE A 281 6.56 21.67 -12.28
N GLU A 282 7.80 21.32 -11.99
CA GLU A 282 8.88 21.28 -12.97
C GLU A 282 8.68 20.18 -14.01
N ARG A 283 8.37 18.95 -13.57
CA ARG A 283 8.32 17.78 -14.46
C ARG A 283 7.00 17.65 -15.19
N THR A 284 5.88 17.92 -14.51
CA THR A 284 4.55 17.69 -15.06
C THR A 284 4.00 18.96 -15.71
N ILE A 285 3.98 20.08 -14.98
CA ILE A 285 3.37 21.32 -15.49
C ILE A 285 4.27 21.99 -16.53
N PHE A 286 5.52 22.29 -16.17
CA PHE A 286 6.47 22.92 -17.10
C PHE A 286 6.92 21.94 -18.18
N GLY A 287 7.30 20.71 -17.80
CA GLY A 287 7.72 19.67 -18.75
C GLY A 287 6.66 19.33 -19.80
N GLY A 288 5.38 19.24 -19.41
CA GLY A 288 4.27 18.97 -20.34
C GLY A 288 3.95 20.13 -21.30
N GLY A 289 4.35 21.37 -20.96
CA GLY A 289 4.08 22.57 -21.75
C GLY A 289 5.32 23.26 -22.32
N ILE A 290 6.47 22.59 -22.32
CA ILE A 290 7.79 23.23 -22.49
C ILE A 290 7.90 24.06 -23.78
N ASP A 291 7.38 23.58 -24.90
CA ASP A 291 7.46 24.29 -26.18
C ASP A 291 6.57 25.53 -26.22
N SER A 292 5.38 25.44 -25.62
CA SER A 292 4.47 26.58 -25.45
C SER A 292 5.09 27.66 -24.56
N PHE A 293 5.70 27.29 -23.45
CA PHE A 293 6.36 28.25 -22.55
C PHE A 293 7.60 28.89 -23.19
N ARG A 294 8.41 28.12 -23.92
CA ARG A 294 9.56 28.66 -24.65
C ARG A 294 9.14 29.67 -25.72
N SER A 295 8.04 29.42 -26.43
CA SER A 295 7.48 30.37 -27.41
C SER A 295 7.06 31.71 -26.78
N GLN A 296 6.83 31.73 -25.47
CA GLN A 296 6.45 32.90 -24.68
C GLN A 296 7.65 33.51 -23.91
N ASN A 297 8.89 33.15 -24.30
CA ASN A 297 10.13 33.56 -23.64
C ASN A 297 10.25 33.11 -22.16
N ILE A 298 9.69 31.95 -21.83
CA ILE A 298 9.82 31.31 -20.50
C ILE A 298 10.65 30.02 -20.66
N PRO A 299 11.98 30.08 -20.50
CA PRO A 299 12.88 28.98 -20.84
C PRO A 299 13.00 27.90 -19.76
N THR A 300 12.57 28.18 -18.52
CA THR A 300 12.74 27.29 -17.36
C THR A 300 11.52 27.28 -16.45
N ALA A 301 11.35 26.21 -15.67
CA ALA A 301 10.32 26.14 -14.62
C ALA A 301 10.45 27.30 -13.62
N LYS A 302 11.67 27.71 -13.27
CA LYS A 302 11.88 28.85 -12.35
C LYS A 302 11.45 30.18 -12.97
N ALA A 303 11.64 30.35 -14.27
CA ALA A 303 11.11 31.50 -14.99
C ALA A 303 9.57 31.49 -14.99
N LEU A 304 8.94 30.33 -15.19
CA LEU A 304 7.48 30.20 -15.11
C LEU A 304 6.96 30.52 -13.70
N GLN A 305 7.61 30.01 -12.66
CA GLN A 305 7.29 30.33 -11.27
C GLN A 305 7.39 31.84 -10.99
N THR A 306 8.43 32.51 -11.50
CA THR A 306 8.60 33.96 -11.34
C THR A 306 7.53 34.76 -12.09
N ASP A 307 7.18 34.33 -13.30
CA ASP A 307 6.15 34.97 -14.12
C ASP A 307 4.76 34.82 -13.49
N LEU A 308 4.41 33.63 -13.01
CA LEU A 308 3.16 33.38 -12.28
C LEU A 308 3.09 34.18 -10.98
N ARG A 309 4.19 34.28 -10.23
CA ARG A 309 4.27 35.13 -9.03
C ARG A 309 3.94 36.59 -9.34
N THR A 310 4.45 37.10 -10.46
CA THR A 310 4.21 38.48 -10.91
C THR A 310 2.73 38.71 -11.22
N HIS A 311 2.06 37.73 -11.83
CA HIS A 311 0.63 37.79 -12.09
C HIS A 311 -0.19 37.66 -10.81
N LEU A 312 0.21 36.77 -9.89
CA LEU A 312 -0.44 36.62 -8.59
C LEU A 312 -0.41 37.93 -7.79
N ALA A 313 0.72 38.65 -7.82
CA ALA A 313 0.85 39.96 -7.17
C ALA A 313 -0.16 41.01 -7.68
N ARG A 314 -0.76 40.80 -8.85
CA ARG A 314 -1.84 41.66 -9.37
C ARG A 314 -3.22 41.22 -8.90
N CYS A 315 -3.37 39.96 -8.50
CA CYS A 315 -4.61 39.39 -7.97
C CYS A 315 -4.79 39.64 -6.47
N VAL A 316 -3.70 39.61 -5.70
CA VAL A 316 -3.74 39.67 -4.22
C VAL A 316 -3.15 40.97 -3.66
N LYS A 317 -3.61 41.39 -2.47
CA LYS A 317 -3.10 42.60 -1.79
C LYS A 317 -1.70 42.42 -1.21
N THR A 318 -1.39 41.22 -0.72
CA THR A 318 -0.07 40.84 -0.19
C THR A 318 0.20 39.39 -0.59
N LEU A 319 1.44 39.10 -1.00
CA LEU A 319 1.90 37.73 -1.26
C LEU A 319 2.20 37.00 0.05
N ASP A 320 2.69 37.74 1.05
CA ASP A 320 3.00 37.22 2.37
C ASP A 320 1.77 37.41 3.25
N ILE A 321 0.84 36.46 3.14
CA ILE A 321 -0.36 36.42 3.98
C ILE A 321 0.05 35.79 5.32
N PRO A 322 -0.05 36.52 6.45
CA PRO A 322 0.26 35.95 7.75
C PRO A 322 -0.76 34.85 8.07
N SER A 323 -0.26 33.64 8.28
CA SER A 323 -1.11 32.51 8.66
C SER A 323 -1.68 32.73 10.06
N THR A 324 -2.96 32.40 10.24
CA THR A 324 -3.61 32.49 11.55
C THR A 324 -3.95 31.08 12.03
N GLU A 325 -3.31 30.61 13.10
CA GLU A 325 -3.50 29.25 13.62
C GLU A 325 -4.98 28.92 13.93
N SER A 326 -5.78 29.93 14.30
CA SER A 326 -7.22 29.76 14.57
C SER A 326 -8.06 29.43 13.33
N LYS A 327 -7.52 29.60 12.12
CA LYS A 327 -8.17 29.22 10.85
C LYS A 327 -7.73 27.85 10.35
N GLN A 328 -6.72 27.26 10.99
CA GLN A 328 -6.12 25.99 10.59
C GLN A 328 -6.74 24.86 11.41
N ILE A 329 -8.06 24.70 11.28
CA ILE A 329 -8.84 23.74 12.05
C ILE A 329 -9.47 22.73 11.11
N VAL A 330 -9.37 21.45 11.46
CA VAL A 330 -10.03 20.36 10.74
C VAL A 330 -11.01 19.64 11.66
N ASN A 331 -12.14 19.23 11.10
CA ASN A 331 -13.08 18.36 11.81
C ASN A 331 -12.65 16.90 11.62
N PHE A 332 -12.13 16.30 12.67
CA PHE A 332 -11.73 14.90 12.69
C PHE A 332 -12.63 14.12 13.65
N ARG A 333 -13.44 13.21 13.09
CA ARG A 333 -14.37 12.35 13.85
C ARG A 333 -15.29 13.14 14.80
N GLY A 334 -15.81 14.28 14.34
CA GLY A 334 -16.72 15.13 15.10
C GLY A 334 -16.05 16.04 16.12
N LYS A 335 -14.72 16.16 16.10
CA LYS A 335 -13.95 17.09 16.93
C LYS A 335 -13.16 18.06 16.07
N GLU A 336 -13.18 19.33 16.43
CA GLU A 336 -12.28 20.32 15.87
C GLU A 336 -10.88 20.15 16.48
N ILE A 337 -9.89 19.94 15.62
CA ILE A 337 -8.48 19.84 15.99
C ILE A 337 -7.66 20.81 15.15
N SER A 338 -6.57 21.34 15.71
CA SER A 338 -5.66 22.21 14.96
C SER A 338 -4.80 21.40 14.01
N LEU A 339 -4.46 21.99 12.86
CA LEU A 339 -3.56 21.40 11.87
C LEU A 339 -2.16 21.12 12.43
N SER A 340 -1.71 21.92 13.40
CA SER A 340 -0.46 21.63 14.12
C SER A 340 -0.47 20.27 14.82
N GLN A 341 -1.61 19.81 15.33
CA GLN A 341 -1.75 18.46 15.92
C GLN A 341 -1.70 17.37 14.86
N VAL A 342 -2.24 17.64 13.66
CA VAL A 342 -2.15 16.76 12.49
C VAL A 342 -0.69 16.62 12.05
N HIS A 343 0.04 17.72 11.91
CA HIS A 343 1.46 17.72 11.53
C HIS A 343 2.37 17.04 12.56
N LEU A 344 2.05 17.14 13.85
CA LEU A 344 2.76 16.42 14.91
C LEU A 344 2.54 14.90 14.82
N ALA A 345 1.34 14.47 14.43
CA ALA A 345 0.98 13.05 14.32
C ALA A 345 1.57 12.38 13.07
N PHE A 346 1.65 13.08 11.94
CA PHE A 346 2.13 12.53 10.67
C PHE A 346 3.61 12.79 10.38
N GLY A 347 4.32 13.48 11.29
CA GLY A 347 5.65 14.01 11.02
C GLY A 347 5.56 15.26 10.12
N LYS A 348 6.53 16.18 10.27
CA LYS A 348 6.56 17.38 9.43
C LYS A 348 6.56 16.96 7.96
N ILE A 349 5.55 17.38 7.23
CA ILE A 349 5.57 17.44 5.77
C ILE A 349 6.59 18.54 5.44
N SER A 350 7.87 18.17 5.36
CA SER A 350 8.93 19.01 4.79
C SER A 350 8.93 18.88 3.29
#